data_AF-A0A3D3HE76-F1
#
_entry.id   AF-A0A3D3HE76-F1
#
_cell.length_a   1.000
_cell.length_b   1.000
_cell.length_c   1.000
_cell.angle_alpha   90.00
_cell.angle_beta   90.00
_cell.angle_gamma   90.00
#
_symmetry.space_group_name_H-M   'P 1'
#
loop_
_entity.id
_entity.type
_entity.pdbx_description
1 polymer ?
#
loop_
_entity_poly.entity_id
_entity_poly.type
_entity_poly.pdbx_seq_one_letter_code
_entity_poly.pdbx_strand_id
1 'polypeptide(L)'
;EDSITRLSPCYDLVNTTIEYNTPDEETALPVRGCKKKLTRNILVDYFGMERCELPVKSIDKVLETMGSAVPRWKELIAISFLSQEMKDKYFELLQTRRDVLSI
;
A
#
# COMPACT_ATOMS: atom_id res chain seq x y z
N GLU A 1 14.21 19.76 29.39
CA GLU A 1 14.45 18.48 28.70
C GLU A 1 13.36 18.33 27.66
N ASP A 2 13.72 18.40 26.38
CA ASP A 2 12.75 18.23 25.29
C ASP A 2 12.39 16.74 25.16
N SER A 3 11.11 16.43 25.31
CA SER A 3 10.57 15.10 25.13
C SER A 3 10.60 14.70 23.65
N ILE A 4 11.59 13.90 23.26
CA ILE A 4 11.70 13.35 21.90
C ILE A 4 10.47 12.48 21.61
N THR A 5 9.64 12.92 20.66
CA THR A 5 8.48 12.15 20.17
C THR A 5 8.90 11.28 18.98
N ARG A 6 8.37 10.06 18.91
CA ARG A 6 8.59 9.10 17.82
C ARG A 6 7.27 8.50 17.36
N LEU A 7 7.23 8.06 16.11
CA LEU A 7 6.08 7.31 15.60
C LEU A 7 5.98 5.96 16.31
N SER A 8 4.79 5.61 16.77
CA SER A 8 4.47 4.25 17.20
C SER A 8 4.37 3.32 15.98
N PRO A 9 4.40 1.99 16.18
CA PRO A 9 4.01 1.06 15.13
C PRO A 9 2.63 1.38 14.56
N CYS A 10 2.41 1.08 13.28
CA CYS A 10 1.09 1.17 12.66
C CYS A 10 0.16 0.11 13.26
N TYR A 11 -1.09 0.49 13.49
CA TYR A 11 -2.14 -0.39 14.00
C TYR A 11 -3.42 -0.19 13.17
N ASP A 12 -4.41 -1.06 13.40
CA ASP A 12 -5.71 -1.03 12.70
C ASP A 12 -5.59 -1.15 11.17
N LEU A 13 -4.74 -2.08 10.71
CA LEU A 13 -4.54 -2.35 9.28
C LEU A 13 -5.59 -3.35 8.78
N VAL A 14 -6.73 -2.84 8.30
CA VAL A 14 -7.83 -3.64 7.75
C VAL A 14 -8.03 -3.35 6.27
N ASN A 15 -8.22 -4.40 5.46
CA ASN A 15 -8.47 -4.26 4.03
C ASN A 15 -9.96 -4.00 3.75
N THR A 16 -10.35 -2.73 3.74
CA THR A 16 -11.72 -2.30 3.44
C THR A 16 -12.13 -2.54 1.99
N THR A 17 -11.18 -2.63 1.05
CA THR A 17 -11.47 -2.91 -0.37
C THR A 17 -12.07 -4.30 -0.57
N ILE A 18 -11.66 -5.28 0.24
CA ILE A 18 -12.18 -6.65 0.14
C ILE A 18 -13.52 -6.78 0.90
N GLU A 19 -13.66 -6.07 2.02
CA GLU A 19 -14.88 -6.11 2.84
C GLU A 19 -16.06 -5.43 2.14
N TYR A 20 -15.83 -4.25 1.55
CA TYR A 20 -16.87 -3.51 0.84
C TYR A 20 -16.80 -3.86 -0.65
N ASN A 21 -17.81 -4.58 -1.18
CA ASN A 21 -17.88 -4.99 -2.59
C ASN A 21 -17.74 -3.84 -3.60
N THR A 22 -18.00 -2.60 -3.18
CA THR A 22 -17.82 -1.37 -3.96
C THR A 22 -17.29 -0.27 -3.03
N PRO A 23 -15.97 -0.21 -2.76
CA PRO A 23 -15.42 0.80 -1.88
C PRO A 23 -15.49 2.16 -2.58
N ASP A 24 -16.11 3.14 -1.93
CA ASP A 24 -16.21 4.51 -2.45
C ASP A 24 -14.84 5.22 -2.50
N GLU A 25 -13.92 4.80 -1.62
CA GLU A 25 -12.61 5.41 -1.39
C GLU A 25 -11.52 4.33 -1.16
N GLU A 26 -10.34 4.52 -1.75
CA GLU A 26 -9.14 3.69 -1.54
C GLU A 26 -8.25 4.24 -0.41
N THR A 27 -8.33 5.54 -0.13
CA THR A 27 -7.60 6.21 0.96
C THR A 27 -8.50 7.16 1.73
N ALA A 28 -8.35 7.20 3.06
CA ALA A 28 -9.10 8.12 3.92
C ALA A 28 -8.75 9.59 3.63
N LEU A 29 -7.46 9.88 3.45
CA LEU A 29 -6.98 11.21 3.08
C LEU A 29 -6.77 11.31 1.57
N PRO A 30 -7.22 12.40 0.93
CA PRO A 30 -7.05 12.59 -0.50
C PRO A 30 -5.58 12.89 -0.85
N VAL A 31 -5.09 12.25 -1.91
CA VAL A 31 -3.80 12.56 -2.52
C VAL A 31 -4.07 13.26 -3.84
N ARG A 32 -3.58 14.50 -3.98
CA ARG A 32 -3.86 15.34 -5.17
C ARG A 32 -5.37 15.55 -5.43
N GLY A 33 -6.18 15.59 -4.37
CA GLY A 33 -7.64 15.70 -4.48
C GLY A 33 -8.34 14.40 -4.91
N CYS A 34 -7.61 13.31 -5.11
CA CYS A 34 -8.13 12.00 -5.45
C CYS A 34 -8.11 11.07 -4.24
N LYS A 35 -9.21 10.33 -4.02
CA LYS A 35 -9.30 9.26 -3.02
C LYS A 35 -9.35 7.86 -3.62
N LYS A 36 -9.32 7.76 -4.94
CA LYS A 36 -9.41 6.50 -5.70
C LYS A 36 -8.66 6.62 -7.02
N LYS A 37 -8.42 5.50 -7.70
CA LYS A 37 -7.63 5.38 -8.94
C LYS A 37 -6.23 5.97 -8.78
N LEU A 38 -5.61 5.71 -7.63
CA LEU A 38 -4.28 6.21 -7.33
C LEU A 38 -3.26 5.49 -8.21
N THR A 39 -2.54 6.25 -9.03
CA THR A 39 -1.53 5.72 -9.94
C THR A 39 -0.14 5.86 -9.33
N ARG A 40 0.87 5.16 -9.90
CA ARG A 40 2.27 5.38 -9.54
C ARG A 40 2.67 6.84 -9.62
N ASN A 41 2.26 7.57 -10.67
CA ASN A 41 2.58 8.99 -10.79
C ASN A 41 1.99 9.84 -9.64
N ILE A 42 0.78 9.51 -9.16
CA ILE A 42 0.18 10.22 -8.02
C ILE A 42 0.90 9.88 -6.71
N LEU A 43 1.20 8.61 -6.47
CA LEU A 43 1.78 8.14 -5.20
C LEU A 43 3.28 8.39 -5.07
N VAL A 44 4.03 8.15 -6.15
CA VAL A 44 5.50 8.18 -6.16
C VAL A 44 5.98 9.54 -6.61
N ASP A 45 5.66 9.95 -7.84
CA ASP A 45 6.20 11.17 -8.42
C ASP A 45 5.63 12.41 -7.72
N TYR A 46 4.30 12.54 -7.68
CA TYR A 46 3.66 13.70 -7.05
C TYR A 46 3.76 13.65 -5.52
N PHE A 47 3.25 12.60 -4.86
CA PHE A 47 3.18 12.61 -3.40
C PHE A 47 4.55 12.39 -2.74
N GLY A 48 5.30 11.39 -3.21
CA GLY A 48 6.63 11.08 -2.66
C GLY A 48 7.69 12.13 -3.01
N MET A 49 7.91 12.38 -4.31
CA MET A 49 9.01 13.25 -4.77
C MET A 49 8.66 14.74 -4.69
N GLU A 50 7.55 15.17 -5.30
CA GLU A 50 7.24 16.61 -5.38
C GLU A 50 6.68 17.17 -4.06
N ARG A 51 5.76 16.45 -3.41
CA ARG A 51 5.01 16.99 -2.27
C ARG A 51 5.70 16.78 -0.93
N CYS A 52 6.31 15.61 -0.73
CA CYS A 52 7.04 15.24 0.48
C CYS A 52 8.55 15.45 0.35
N GLU A 53 9.04 15.82 -0.84
CA GLU A 53 10.47 16.10 -1.11
C GLU A 53 11.39 14.94 -0.70
N LEU A 54 10.90 13.70 -0.80
CA LEU A 54 11.68 12.53 -0.41
C LEU A 54 12.85 12.32 -1.37
N PRO A 55 14.04 11.98 -0.87
CA PRO A 55 15.17 11.65 -1.73
C PRO A 55 14.84 10.46 -2.64
N VAL A 56 15.16 10.58 -3.93
CA VAL A 56 14.90 9.52 -4.94
C VAL A 56 15.44 8.16 -4.49
N LYS A 57 16.67 8.12 -3.95
CA LYS A 57 17.28 6.90 -3.42
C LYS A 57 16.46 6.23 -2.31
N SER A 58 15.79 7.02 -1.47
CA SER A 58 14.94 6.50 -0.40
C SER A 58 13.65 5.91 -0.96
N ILE A 59 13.05 6.55 -1.96
CA ILE A 59 11.87 6.05 -2.67
C ILE A 59 12.20 4.72 -3.37
N ASP A 60 13.29 4.69 -4.14
CA ASP A 60 13.71 3.50 -4.89
C ASP A 60 13.93 2.32 -3.94
N LYS A 61 14.61 2.55 -2.81
CA LYS A 61 14.84 1.53 -1.79
C LYS A 61 13.53 0.99 -1.21
N VAL A 62 12.55 1.85 -0.95
CA VAL A 62 11.23 1.41 -0.45
C VAL A 62 10.51 0.58 -1.50
N LEU A 63 10.49 1.01 -2.77
CA LEU A 63 9.85 0.27 -3.86
C LEU A 63 10.52 -1.10 -4.10
N GLU A 64 11.85 -1.18 -4.05
CA GLU A 64 12.59 -2.43 -4.13
C GLU A 64 12.28 -3.35 -2.93
N THR A 65 12.21 -2.80 -1.72
CA THR A 65 11.84 -3.55 -0.51
C THR A 65 10.42 -4.10 -0.62
N MET A 66 9.47 -3.32 -1.14
CA MET A 66 8.10 -3.78 -1.38
C MET A 66 8.06 -4.87 -2.45
N GLY A 67 8.74 -4.69 -3.59
CA GLY A 67 8.79 -5.66 -4.68
C GLY A 67 9.40 -7.01 -4.25
N SER A 68 10.51 -6.97 -3.52
CA SER A 68 11.17 -8.17 -2.97
C SER A 68 10.35 -8.88 -1.88
N ALA A 69 9.44 -8.18 -1.20
CA ALA A 69 8.55 -8.76 -0.20
C ALA A 69 7.32 -9.47 -0.79
N VAL A 70 6.97 -9.21 -2.05
CA VAL A 70 5.78 -9.77 -2.72
C VAL A 70 5.71 -11.31 -2.63
N PRO A 71 6.77 -12.08 -2.92
CA PRO A 71 6.72 -13.54 -2.79
C PRO A 71 6.35 -13.97 -1.38
N ARG A 72 6.93 -13.33 -0.36
CA ARG A 72 6.65 -13.63 1.04
C ARG A 72 5.21 -13.28 1.43
N TRP A 73 4.66 -12.17 0.92
CA TRP A 73 3.26 -11.84 1.14
C TRP A 73 2.32 -12.89 0.54
N LYS A 74 2.64 -13.41 -0.64
CA LYS A 74 1.86 -14.49 -1.26
C LYS A 74 1.86 -15.76 -0.41
N GLU A 75 3.02 -16.15 0.13
CA GLU A 75 3.12 -17.27 1.05
C GLU A 75 2.26 -17.06 2.30
N LEU A 76 2.31 -15.86 2.90
CA LEU A 76 1.52 -15.53 4.09
C LEU A 76 0.01 -15.60 3.83
N ILE A 77 -0.45 -15.12 2.67
CA ILE A 77 -1.86 -15.26 2.26
C ILE A 77 -2.21 -16.74 2.11
N ALA A 78 -1.35 -17.55 1.47
CA ALA A 78 -1.61 -18.96 1.23
C ALA A 78 -1.76 -19.76 2.54
N ILE A 79 -0.90 -19.51 3.54
CA ILE A 79 -0.93 -20.21 4.84
C ILE A 79 -1.92 -19.60 5.85
N SER A 80 -2.60 -18.51 5.50
CA SER A 80 -3.56 -17.86 6.40
C SER A 80 -4.81 -18.74 6.64
N PHE A 81 -5.51 -18.44 7.74
CA PHE A 81 -6.78 -19.09 8.12
C PHE A 81 -8.00 -18.57 7.32
N LEU A 82 -7.77 -17.80 6.26
CA LEU A 82 -8.84 -17.30 5.40
C LEU A 82 -9.48 -18.44 4.59
N SER A 83 -10.75 -18.27 4.21
CA SER A 83 -11.39 -19.14 3.22
C SER A 83 -10.69 -19.03 1.87
N GLN A 84 -10.84 -20.04 1.00
CA GLN A 84 -10.22 -20.01 -0.32
C GLN A 84 -10.66 -18.80 -1.14
N GLU A 85 -11.96 -18.49 -1.13
CA GLU A 85 -12.51 -17.29 -1.80
C GLU A 85 -11.84 -16.00 -1.32
N MET A 86 -11.62 -15.85 -0.02
CA MET A 86 -10.95 -14.67 0.53
C MET A 86 -9.47 -14.61 0.13
N LYS A 87 -8.77 -15.74 0.13
CA LYS A 87 -7.37 -15.80 -0.36
C LYS A 87 -7.27 -15.34 -1.80
N ASP A 88 -8.18 -15.78 -2.66
CA ASP A 88 -8.20 -15.43 -4.08
C ASP A 88 -8.41 -13.91 -4.26
N LYS A 89 -9.35 -13.30 -3.53
CA LYS A 89 -9.55 -11.82 -3.50
C LYS A 89 -8.29 -11.07 -3.08
N TYR A 90 -7.59 -11.56 -2.06
CA TYR A 90 -6.32 -10.96 -1.62
C TYR A 90 -5.21 -11.08 -2.67
N PHE A 91 -5.10 -12.23 -3.34
CA PHE A 91 -4.12 -12.42 -4.41
C PHE A 91 -4.37 -11.50 -5.61
N GLU A 92 -5.62 -11.40 -6.05
CA GLU A 92 -6.03 -10.53 -7.15
C GLU A 92 -5.75 -9.05 -6.83
N LEU A 93 -6.14 -8.61 -5.63
CA LEU A 93 -5.89 -7.24 -5.19
C LEU A 93 -4.40 -6.95 -5.08
N LEU A 94 -3.61 -7.86 -4.48
CA LEU A 94 -2.17 -7.69 -4.37
C LEU A 94 -1.52 -7.55 -5.76
N GLN A 95 -1.92 -8.38 -6.71
CA GLN A 95 -1.42 -8.30 -8.07
C GLN A 95 -1.80 -6.95 -8.71
N THR A 96 -3.06 -6.55 -8.62
CA THR A 96 -3.54 -5.29 -9.21
C THR A 96 -2.76 -4.08 -8.68
N ARG A 97 -2.52 -4.03 -7.36
CA ARG A 97 -1.76 -2.94 -6.72
C ARG A 97 -0.28 -2.98 -7.09
N ARG A 98 0.28 -4.18 -7.21
CA ARG A 98 1.65 -4.38 -7.67
C ARG A 98 1.84 -3.83 -9.08
N ASP A 99 0.92 -4.12 -10.00
CA ASP A 99 0.98 -3.65 -11.39
C ASP A 99 0.87 -2.13 -11.48
N VAL A 100 -0.06 -1.53 -10.72
CA VAL A 100 -0.18 -0.07 -10.60
C VAL A 100 1.11 0.58 -10.15
N LEU A 101 1.83 -0.06 -9.21
CA LEU A 101 3.12 0.41 -8.72
C LEU A 101 4.29 -0.05 -9.58
N SER A 102 4.12 -0.96 -10.53
CA SER A 102 5.20 -1.53 -11.36
C SER A 102 6.39 -2.05 -10.53
N ILE A 103 6.09 -2.83 -9.48
CA ILE A 103 7.08 -3.54 -8.63
C ILE A 103 6.91 -5.06 -8.74
#